data_AF-A0A3A4J5S4-F1
#
_entry.id   AF-A0A3A4J5S4-F1
#
_cell.length_a   1.000
_cell.length_b   1.000
_cell.length_c   1.000
_cell.angle_alpha   90.00
_cell.angle_beta   90.00
_cell.angle_gamma   90.00
#
_symmetry.space_group_name_H-M   'P 1'
#
loop_
_entity.id
_entity.type
_entity.pdbx_description
1 polymer ?
#
loop_
_entity_poly.entity_id
_entity_poly.type
_entity_poly.pdbx_seq_one_letter_code
_entity_poly.pdbx_strand_id
1 'polypeptide(L)'
;MQREFINFESEENEKSETQTENAAELVEVNLQVVEPQVDKNYMVAYEGQTEAQCRAYNFAIREVLSSAGLKPFFQVGSNNQPGYHAFECLEKCSPEQLSVLLPEIHKKAQAEFQALSKN
;
A
#
# COMPACT_ATOMS: atom_id res chain seq x y z
N MET A 1 -36.52 -53.90 -35.36
CA MET A 1 -35.14 -53.93 -34.84
C MET A 1 -34.86 -52.58 -34.19
N GLN A 2 -34.40 -52.60 -32.92
CA GLN A 2 -33.70 -51.55 -32.14
C GLN A 2 -34.23 -50.10 -32.29
N ARG A 3 -34.97 -49.45 -31.37
CA ARG A 3 -34.83 -49.25 -29.90
C ARG A 3 -33.41 -48.98 -29.43
N GLU A 4 -33.04 -47.71 -29.39
CA GLU A 4 -32.26 -47.13 -28.28
C GLU A 4 -33.01 -45.92 -27.74
N PHE A 5 -33.42 -46.04 -26.48
CA PHE A 5 -33.82 -44.96 -25.60
C PHE A 5 -32.57 -44.55 -24.82
N ILE A 6 -32.30 -43.25 -24.70
CA ILE A 6 -31.63 -42.71 -23.52
C ILE A 6 -32.45 -41.49 -23.07
N ASN A 7 -33.19 -41.67 -21.98
CA ASN A 7 -33.57 -40.64 -21.03
C ASN A 7 -32.40 -40.45 -20.05
N PHE A 8 -32.11 -39.23 -19.62
CA PHE A 8 -31.65 -38.88 -18.26
C PHE A 8 -31.64 -37.33 -18.13
N GLU A 9 -32.65 -36.75 -17.46
CA GLU A 9 -32.58 -36.12 -16.12
C GLU A 9 -31.70 -34.85 -16.11
N SER A 10 -32.25 -33.62 -16.14
CA SER A 10 -32.76 -32.81 -15.02
C SER A 10 -31.84 -32.73 -13.80
N GLU A 11 -31.31 -31.53 -13.53
CA GLU A 11 -31.17 -30.86 -12.22
C GLU A 11 -30.25 -29.64 -12.43
N GLU A 12 -30.80 -28.43 -12.23
CA GLU A 12 -30.59 -27.62 -11.01
C GLU A 12 -29.17 -27.03 -10.93
N ASN A 13 -29.06 -25.70 -10.99
CA ASN A 13 -28.68 -24.89 -9.81
C ASN A 13 -27.14 -24.95 -9.63
N GLU A 14 -26.39 -23.88 -9.82
CA GLU A 14 -26.35 -22.78 -8.87
C GLU A 14 -25.63 -21.57 -9.49
N LYS A 15 -26.11 -20.41 -9.05
CA LYS A 15 -25.35 -19.16 -9.03
C LYS A 15 -23.97 -19.36 -8.42
N SER A 16 -22.97 -18.77 -9.06
CA SER A 16 -21.83 -18.16 -8.36
C SER A 16 -21.45 -16.96 -9.24
N GLU A 17 -21.95 -15.74 -9.03
CA GLU A 17 -21.89 -14.96 -7.79
C GLU A 17 -20.59 -15.20 -7.02
N THR A 18 -19.45 -15.09 -7.70
CA THR A 18 -18.29 -14.47 -7.04
C THR A 18 -18.60 -12.98 -6.92
N GLN A 19 -19.33 -12.66 -5.85
CA GLN A 19 -19.28 -11.36 -5.19
C GLN A 19 -17.80 -11.05 -4.98
N THR A 20 -17.22 -10.25 -5.86
CA THR A 20 -15.93 -9.65 -5.56
C THR A 20 -16.29 -8.49 -4.67
N GLU A 21 -16.11 -8.71 -3.37
CA GLU A 21 -16.15 -7.68 -2.34
C GLU A 21 -15.47 -6.42 -2.90
N ASN A 22 -16.16 -5.28 -2.87
CA ASN A 22 -15.55 -3.98 -3.11
C ASN A 22 -14.52 -3.76 -2.00
N ALA A 23 -13.33 -4.35 -2.14
CA ALA A 23 -12.20 -4.08 -1.28
C ALA A 23 -11.88 -2.60 -1.49
N ALA A 24 -11.96 -1.81 -0.42
CA ALA A 24 -11.58 -0.42 -0.49
C ALA A 24 -10.14 -0.32 -1.03
N GLU A 25 -9.98 0.18 -2.25
CA GLU A 25 -8.68 0.41 -2.85
C GLU A 25 -8.05 1.66 -2.25
N LEU A 26 -6.76 1.59 -1.95
CA LEU A 26 -6.02 2.75 -1.45
C LEU A 26 -5.74 3.63 -2.66
N VAL A 27 -6.24 4.87 -2.64
CA VAL A 27 -5.83 5.85 -3.64
C VAL A 27 -4.31 6.03 -3.54
N GLU A 28 -3.60 5.83 -4.65
CA GLU A 28 -2.16 6.00 -4.71
C GLU A 28 -1.77 7.46 -4.44
N VAL A 29 -0.71 7.66 -3.66
CA VAL A 29 -0.14 8.99 -3.40
C VAL A 29 1.12 9.16 -4.23
N ASN A 30 1.48 10.41 -4.52
CA ASN A 30 2.77 10.70 -5.13
C ASN A 30 3.88 10.56 -4.07
N LEU A 31 4.51 9.39 -4.03
CA LEU A 31 5.73 9.16 -3.26
C LEU A 31 6.91 9.79 -3.99
N GLN A 32 7.68 10.62 -3.30
CA GLN A 32 8.84 11.31 -3.87
C GLN A 32 10.06 11.17 -2.99
N VAL A 33 11.22 11.07 -3.63
CA VAL A 33 12.51 11.23 -2.98
C VAL A 33 12.82 12.72 -2.89
N VAL A 34 13.08 13.21 -1.68
CA VAL A 34 13.47 14.59 -1.44
C VAL A 34 14.96 14.64 -1.17
N GLU A 35 15.66 15.54 -1.87
CA GLU A 35 17.09 15.74 -1.72
C GLU A 35 17.47 16.25 -0.33
N PRO A 36 18.67 15.92 0.16
CA PRO A 36 19.19 16.42 1.43
C PRO A 36 19.30 17.95 1.41
N GLN A 37 19.09 18.57 2.57
CA GLN A 37 19.26 20.01 2.75
C GLN A 37 20.07 20.28 4.01
N VAL A 38 21.19 21.00 3.87
CA VAL A 38 22.05 21.49 4.97
C VAL A 38 22.49 20.40 5.96
N ASP A 39 21.64 20.10 6.93
CA ASP A 39 21.83 19.16 8.03
C ASP A 39 21.00 17.87 7.90
N LYS A 40 20.15 17.77 6.87
CA LYS A 40 19.25 16.64 6.63
C LYS A 40 19.78 15.70 5.57
N ASN A 41 19.50 14.41 5.76
CA ASN A 41 19.71 13.38 4.75
C ASN A 41 18.54 13.31 3.74
N TYR A 42 18.63 12.38 2.79
CA TYR A 42 17.53 12.09 1.87
C TYR A 42 16.26 11.71 2.64
N MET A 43 15.11 12.11 2.08
CA MET A 43 13.80 11.81 2.65
C MET A 43 12.89 11.12 1.64
N VAL A 44 11.92 10.36 2.15
CA VAL A 44 10.73 9.94 1.38
C VAL A 44 9.56 10.78 1.85
N ALA A 45 8.86 11.42 0.92
CA ALA A 45 7.72 12.28 1.22
C ALA A 45 6.48 11.90 0.40
N TYR A 46 5.31 12.28 0.91
CA TYR A 46 4.03 12.15 0.21
C TYR A 46 3.01 13.17 0.73
N GLU A 47 1.95 13.37 -0.05
CA GLU A 47 0.78 14.16 0.33
C GLU A 47 -0.43 13.22 0.52
N GLY A 48 -0.95 13.13 1.74
CA GLY A 48 -2.09 12.28 2.08
C GLY A 48 -3.40 13.06 2.22
N GLN A 49 -4.52 12.44 1.85
CA GLN A 49 -5.85 13.05 1.79
C GLN A 49 -6.77 12.62 2.94
N THR A 50 -6.54 11.44 3.51
CA THR A 50 -7.38 10.89 4.59
C THR A 50 -6.52 10.29 5.70
N GLU A 51 -7.08 10.21 6.91
CA GLU A 51 -6.35 9.66 8.04
C GLU A 51 -5.95 8.19 7.85
N ALA A 52 -6.85 7.38 7.27
CA ALA A 52 -6.58 5.98 6.98
C ALA A 52 -5.46 5.82 5.94
N GLN A 53 -5.44 6.66 4.89
CA GLN A 53 -4.36 6.67 3.90
C GLN A 53 -3.02 7.06 4.54
N CYS A 54 -2.98 8.16 5.30
CA CYS A 54 -1.77 8.60 5.97
C CYS A 54 -1.26 7.55 6.96
N ARG A 55 -2.16 6.91 7.71
CA ARG A 55 -1.79 5.80 8.62
C ARG A 55 -1.13 4.65 7.85
N ALA A 56 -1.71 4.24 6.73
CA ALA A 56 -1.17 3.15 5.91
C ALA A 56 0.21 3.48 5.33
N TYR A 57 0.39 4.68 4.76
CA TYR A 57 1.69 5.10 4.21
C TYR A 57 2.73 5.34 5.30
N ASN A 58 2.37 5.94 6.44
CA ASN A 58 3.29 6.13 7.55
C ASN A 58 3.82 4.80 8.09
N PHE A 59 2.94 3.80 8.22
CA PHE A 59 3.34 2.44 8.59
C PHE A 59 4.28 1.83 7.54
N ALA A 60 3.87 1.84 6.27
CA ALA A 60 4.64 1.25 5.19
C ALA A 60 6.04 1.85 5.02
N ILE A 61 6.16 3.19 5.07
CA ILE A 61 7.45 3.88 4.98
C ILE A 61 8.35 3.47 6.14
N ARG A 62 7.85 3.47 7.38
CA ARG A 62 8.64 3.05 8.55
C ARG A 62 9.16 1.63 8.41
N GLU A 63 8.29 0.73 8.02
CA GLU A 63 8.60 -0.69 7.90
C GLU A 63 9.63 -0.97 6.81
N VAL A 64 9.41 -0.46 5.59
CA VAL A 64 10.29 -0.73 4.44
C VAL A 64 11.65 -0.08 4.65
N LEU A 65 11.69 1.19 5.07
CA LEU A 65 12.97 1.88 5.30
C LEU A 65 13.74 1.27 6.48
N SER A 66 13.06 0.84 7.55
CA SER A 66 13.72 0.15 8.67
C SER A 66 14.28 -1.20 8.23
N SER A 67 13.54 -1.96 7.42
CA SER A 67 13.99 -3.26 6.89
C SER A 67 15.19 -3.12 5.96
N ALA A 68 15.28 -2.01 5.24
CA ALA A 68 16.45 -1.64 4.42
C ALA A 68 17.62 -1.08 5.25
N GLY A 69 17.50 -0.98 6.58
CA GLY A 69 18.52 -0.46 7.47
C GLY A 69 18.67 1.06 7.47
N LEU A 70 17.70 1.81 6.94
CA LEU A 70 17.81 3.26 6.69
C LEU A 70 17.41 4.15 7.87
N LYS A 71 16.91 3.55 8.95
CA LYS A 71 16.50 4.23 10.20
C LYS A 71 15.61 5.46 9.95
N PRO A 72 14.35 5.25 9.52
CA PRO A 72 13.45 6.35 9.18
C PRO A 72 13.09 7.19 10.41
N PHE A 73 13.19 8.51 10.27
CA PHE A 73 12.80 9.51 11.26
C PHE A 73 11.66 10.37 10.73
N PHE A 74 10.57 10.49 11.48
CA PHE A 74 9.41 11.29 11.08
C PHE A 74 9.71 12.78 11.24
N GLN A 75 10.02 13.44 10.13
CA GLN A 75 10.59 14.79 10.14
C GLN A 75 9.51 15.88 10.15
N VAL A 76 8.47 15.71 9.31
CA VAL A 76 7.34 16.64 9.22
C VAL A 76 6.04 15.91 8.96
N GLY A 77 4.95 16.55 9.38
CA GLY A 77 3.58 16.04 9.29
C GLY A 77 2.90 16.01 10.65
N SER A 78 1.60 15.74 10.65
CA SER A 78 0.78 15.67 11.88
C SER A 78 0.34 14.23 12.14
N ASN A 79 1.31 13.34 12.38
CA ASN A 79 1.05 11.91 12.60
C ASN A 79 0.24 11.32 11.43
N ASN A 80 -0.98 10.83 11.66
CA ASN A 80 -1.84 10.28 10.60
C ASN A 80 -2.80 11.32 9.99
N GLN A 81 -2.74 12.59 10.32
CA GLN A 81 -3.66 13.57 9.73
C GLN A 81 -3.35 13.82 8.24
N PRO A 82 -4.36 14.18 7.41
CA PRO A 82 -4.14 14.61 6.03
C PRO A 82 -3.11 15.75 5.95
N GLY A 83 -2.37 15.81 4.84
CA GLY A 83 -1.33 16.79 4.61
C GLY A 83 -0.03 16.19 4.09
N TYR A 84 1.00 17.04 4.06
CA TYR A 84 2.36 16.67 3.70
C TYR A 84 3.06 15.92 4.84
N HIS A 85 3.69 14.79 4.50
CA HIS A 85 4.51 13.99 5.42
C HIS A 85 5.87 13.71 4.80
N ALA A 86 6.92 13.75 5.60
CA ALA A 86 8.25 13.34 5.15
C ALA A 86 9.03 12.59 6.23
N PHE A 87 9.76 11.58 5.78
CA PHE A 87 10.59 10.72 6.60
C PHE A 87 12.05 10.84 6.17
N GLU A 88 12.89 11.30 7.07
CA GLU A 88 14.32 11.36 6.87
C GLU A 88 14.98 10.00 7.11
N CYS A 89 15.89 9.61 6.22
CA CYS A 89 16.73 8.44 6.42
C CYS A 89 17.96 8.86 7.24
N LEU A 90 18.04 8.45 8.51
CA LEU A 90 19.18 8.84 9.36
C LEU A 90 20.48 8.15 8.94
N GLU A 91 20.39 7.01 8.25
CA GLU A 91 21.55 6.38 7.63
C GLU A 91 21.78 6.88 6.20
N LYS A 92 23.05 6.91 5.80
CA LYS A 92 23.45 7.36 4.47
C LYS A 92 22.83 6.48 3.40
N CYS A 93 22.09 7.10 2.48
CA CYS A 93 21.49 6.45 1.32
C CYS A 93 21.64 7.32 0.06
N SER A 94 21.32 6.73 -1.07
CA SER A 94 21.30 7.38 -2.39
C SER A 94 19.86 7.51 -2.91
N PRO A 95 19.56 8.46 -3.80
CA PRO A 95 18.22 8.59 -4.35
C PRO A 95 17.80 7.34 -5.14
N GLU A 96 18.73 6.66 -5.83
CA GLU A 96 18.45 5.42 -6.56
C GLU A 96 18.00 4.30 -5.62
N GLN A 97 18.66 4.17 -4.47
CA GLN A 97 18.27 3.21 -3.43
C GLN A 97 16.87 3.49 -2.89
N LEU A 98 16.47 4.76 -2.73
CA LEU A 98 15.12 5.09 -2.28
C LEU A 98 14.09 4.87 -3.38
N SER A 99 14.41 5.20 -4.63
CA SER A 99 13.53 5.00 -5.78
C SER A 99 13.14 3.53 -5.98
N VAL A 100 14.06 2.59 -5.75
CA VAL A 100 13.73 1.16 -5.85
C VAL A 100 12.82 0.66 -4.73
N LEU A 101 12.74 1.38 -3.60
CA LEU A 101 11.89 1.02 -2.45
C LEU A 101 10.48 1.61 -2.55
N LEU A 102 10.25 2.66 -3.35
CA LEU A 102 8.93 3.31 -3.45
C LEU A 102 7.81 2.32 -3.86
N PRO A 103 8.00 1.41 -4.84
CA PRO A 103 6.97 0.43 -5.18
C PRO A 103 6.65 -0.54 -4.03
N GLU A 104 7.66 -0.90 -3.23
CA GLU A 104 7.46 -1.76 -2.06
C GLU A 104 6.68 -1.04 -0.95
N ILE A 105 6.97 0.25 -0.73
CA ILE A 105 6.21 1.10 0.18
C ILE A 105 4.74 1.16 -0.25
N HIS A 106 4.48 1.40 -1.53
CA HIS A 106 3.11 1.45 -2.04
C HIS A 106 2.37 0.12 -1.83
N LYS A 107 3.02 -1.00 -2.20
CA LYS A 107 2.47 -2.35 -1.98
C LYS A 107 2.15 -2.62 -0.50
N LYS A 108 3.03 -2.23 0.41
CA LYS A 108 2.82 -2.44 1.85
C LYS A 108 1.73 -1.51 2.41
N ALA A 109 1.63 -0.28 1.92
CA ALA A 109 0.55 0.64 2.29
C ALA A 109 -0.81 0.11 1.83
N GLN A 110 -0.92 -0.42 0.61
CA GLN A 110 -2.15 -1.02 0.11
C GLN A 110 -2.60 -2.21 0.97
N ALA A 111 -1.68 -3.08 1.38
CA ALA A 111 -1.97 -4.21 2.26
C ALA A 111 -2.44 -3.75 3.65
N GLU A 112 -1.78 -2.76 4.23
CA GLU A 112 -2.16 -2.18 5.52
C GLU A 112 -3.55 -1.53 5.44
N PHE A 113 -3.82 -0.74 4.40
CA PHE A 113 -5.12 -0.08 4.24
C PHE A 113 -6.29 -1.06 4.14
N GLN A 114 -6.09 -2.19 3.44
CA GLN A 114 -7.08 -3.26 3.38
C GLN A 114 -7.29 -3.92 4.76
N ALA A 115 -6.22 -4.09 5.55
CA ALA A 115 -6.32 -4.62 6.91
C ALA A 115 -7.07 -3.66 7.85
N LEU A 116 -6.87 -2.34 7.69
CA LEU A 116 -7.58 -1.31 8.45
C LEU A 116 -9.08 -1.26 8.13
N SER A 117 -9.47 -1.61 6.91
CA SER A 117 -10.86 -1.57 6.46
C SER A 117 -11.70 -2.77 6.91
N LYS A 118 -11.08 -3.78 7.53
CA LYS A 118 -11.73 -5.01 8.00
C LYS A 118 -12.01 -5.04 9.50
N ASN A 119 -11.58 -4.02 10.24
CA ASN A 119 -11.76 -3.88 11.69
C ASN A 119 -12.71 -2.74 12.01
#